data_AF-A0A954VB49-F1
#
_entry.id   AF-A0A954VB49-F1
#
_cell.length_a   1.000
_cell.length_b   1.000
_cell.length_c   1.000
_cell.angle_alpha   90.00
_cell.angle_beta   90.00
_cell.angle_gamma   90.00
#
_symmetry.space_group_name_H-M   'P 1'
#
loop_
_entity.id
_entity.type
_entity.pdbx_description
1 polymer ?
#
loop_
_entity_poly.entity_id
_entity_poly.type
_entity_poly.pdbx_seq_one_letter_code
_entity_poly.pdbx_strand_id
1 'polypeptide(L)'
;MTESLNKYSRRITQPKSQGASQAMLYGTGMTEADMSKPQVGIASVWYEGNTCNMHLDKLAAEVKAGVVAAGMVGMRFNTIGVSDGISMGTEGMSYSLQSRDLIADSIETIMAAQWYDACIALPGCDKNMPGCLIAMGRL
;
A
#
# COMPACT_ATOMS: atom_id res chain seq x y z
N MET A 1 -0.32 -11.28 -28.39
CA MET A 1 -1.22 -10.34 -27.68
C MET A 1 -0.46 -9.83 -26.49
N THR A 2 -0.22 -8.53 -26.39
CA THR A 2 0.40 -7.91 -25.20
C THR A 2 -0.54 -8.12 -24.01
N GLU A 3 -0.07 -8.75 -22.94
CA GLU A 3 -0.86 -8.90 -21.71
C GLU A 3 -1.28 -7.53 -21.18
N SER A 4 -2.54 -7.42 -20.72
CA SER A 4 -3.01 -6.21 -20.07
C SER A 4 -2.25 -5.95 -18.77
N LEU A 5 -1.91 -4.69 -18.49
CA LEU A 5 -1.17 -4.32 -17.28
C LEU A 5 -2.03 -4.43 -16.01
N ASN A 6 -3.36 -4.31 -16.13
CA ASN A 6 -4.30 -4.37 -15.01
C ASN A 6 -4.75 -5.81 -14.68
N LYS A 7 -3.79 -6.72 -14.47
CA LYS A 7 -4.04 -8.17 -14.30
C LYS A 7 -5.03 -8.50 -13.17
N TYR A 8 -4.96 -7.77 -12.07
CA TYR A 8 -5.78 -7.97 -10.87
C TYR A 8 -6.95 -6.99 -10.83
N SER A 9 -6.71 -5.69 -11.00
CA SER A 9 -7.76 -4.67 -10.81
C SER A 9 -8.88 -4.79 -11.84
N ARG A 10 -8.60 -5.39 -13.01
CA ARG A 10 -9.65 -5.74 -13.98
C ARG A 10 -10.76 -6.61 -13.39
N ARG A 11 -10.49 -7.34 -12.31
CA ARG A 11 -11.49 -8.15 -11.62
C ARG A 11 -12.66 -7.32 -11.11
N ILE A 12 -12.39 -6.08 -10.69
CA ILE A 12 -13.36 -5.14 -10.14
C ILE A 12 -13.70 -4.00 -11.12
N THR A 13 -12.84 -3.69 -12.09
CA THR A 13 -13.09 -2.56 -13.03
C THR A 13 -13.80 -2.95 -14.32
N GLN A 14 -13.79 -4.22 -14.74
CA GLN A 14 -14.31 -4.62 -16.07
C GLN A 14 -15.69 -5.31 -16.07
N PRO A 15 -15.97 -6.29 -15.19
CA PRO A 15 -17.23 -7.03 -15.27
C PRO A 15 -18.42 -6.15 -14.86
N LYS A 16 -19.53 -6.21 -15.62
CA LYS A 16 -20.77 -5.51 -15.25
C LYS A 16 -21.33 -5.95 -13.89
N SER A 17 -21.06 -7.18 -13.48
CA SER A 17 -21.42 -7.71 -12.16
C SER A 17 -20.67 -7.04 -11.00
N GLN A 18 -19.63 -6.26 -11.28
CA GLN A 18 -18.85 -5.48 -10.31
C GLN A 18 -19.22 -3.99 -10.33
N GLY A 19 -20.45 -3.66 -10.74
CA GLY A 19 -20.93 -2.27 -10.78
C GLY A 19 -20.87 -1.54 -9.43
N ALA A 20 -21.04 -2.25 -8.31
CA ALA A 20 -20.88 -1.66 -6.98
C ALA A 20 -19.42 -1.24 -6.71
N SER A 21 -18.46 -2.09 -7.08
CA SER A 21 -17.03 -1.78 -6.98
C SER A 21 -16.68 -0.57 -7.84
N GLN A 22 -17.16 -0.54 -9.09
CA GLN A 22 -16.98 0.59 -10.00
C GLN A 22 -17.57 1.89 -9.44
N ALA A 23 -18.78 1.85 -8.86
CA ALA A 23 -19.40 3.00 -8.22
C ALA A 23 -18.54 3.59 -7.08
N MET A 24 -17.98 2.72 -6.24
CA MET A 24 -17.06 3.15 -5.17
C MET A 24 -15.78 3.77 -5.73
N LEU A 25 -15.21 3.19 -6.81
CA LEU A 25 -14.02 3.73 -7.48
C LEU A 25 -14.29 5.09 -8.14
N TYR A 26 -15.44 5.32 -8.77
CA TYR A 26 -15.79 6.68 -9.22
C TYR A 26 -15.90 7.64 -8.04
N GLY A 27 -16.43 7.18 -6.90
CA GLY A 27 -16.51 7.96 -5.67
C GLY A 27 -15.15 8.41 -5.11
N THR A 28 -14.06 7.70 -5.41
CA THR A 28 -12.70 8.12 -5.03
C THR A 28 -12.10 9.16 -5.99
N GLY A 29 -12.80 9.49 -7.07
CA GLY A 29 -12.37 10.43 -8.11
C GLY A 29 -11.79 9.77 -9.36
N MET A 30 -11.86 8.44 -9.51
CA MET A 30 -11.51 7.79 -10.77
C MET A 30 -12.51 8.13 -11.89
N THR A 31 -12.02 8.16 -13.12
CA THR A 31 -12.83 8.35 -14.33
C THR A 31 -12.97 7.05 -15.12
N GLU A 32 -13.82 7.05 -16.15
CA GLU A 32 -13.94 5.91 -17.08
C GLU A 32 -12.59 5.52 -17.69
N ALA A 33 -11.78 6.51 -18.05
CA ALA A 33 -10.46 6.29 -18.63
C ALA A 33 -9.48 5.66 -17.63
N ASP A 34 -9.73 5.76 -16.33
CA ASP A 34 -8.88 5.17 -15.30
C ASP A 34 -9.21 3.69 -15.04
N MET A 35 -10.41 3.22 -15.38
CA MET A 35 -10.83 1.83 -15.14
C MET A 35 -10.00 0.79 -15.91
N SER A 36 -9.35 1.21 -17.00
CA SER A 36 -8.46 0.36 -17.80
C SER A 36 -6.99 0.44 -17.38
N LYS A 37 -6.62 1.38 -16.51
CA LYS A 37 -5.25 1.55 -16.00
C LYS A 37 -4.96 0.56 -14.88
N PRO A 38 -3.70 0.14 -14.70
CA PRO A 38 -3.32 -0.61 -13.51
C PRO A 38 -3.40 0.28 -12.26
N GLN A 39 -3.84 -0.32 -11.16
CA GLN A 39 -3.96 0.32 -9.85
C GLN A 39 -2.75 -0.06 -8.98
N VAL A 40 -2.03 0.92 -8.48
CA VAL A 40 -0.82 0.74 -7.68
C VAL A 40 -1.12 1.11 -6.24
N GLY A 41 -1.06 0.13 -5.34
CA GLY A 41 -1.11 0.34 -3.90
C GLY A 41 0.20 0.97 -3.43
N ILE A 42 0.12 2.09 -2.72
CA ILE A 42 1.29 2.80 -2.17
C ILE A 42 1.23 2.68 -0.66
N ALA A 43 1.99 1.75 -0.09
CA ALA A 43 1.94 1.35 1.31
C ALA A 43 2.99 2.10 2.14
N SER A 44 2.62 3.21 2.78
CA SER A 44 3.53 3.91 3.69
C SER A 44 3.50 3.34 5.10
N VAL A 45 4.60 3.52 5.83
CA VAL A 45 4.69 3.23 7.27
C VAL A 45 4.87 4.54 8.03
N TRP A 46 4.05 5.54 7.70
CA TRP A 46 4.14 6.87 8.29
C TRP A 46 3.46 6.91 9.66
N TYR A 47 4.13 7.56 10.61
CA TYR A 47 3.60 8.03 11.88
C TYR A 47 4.55 9.10 12.44
N GLU A 48 4.03 10.04 13.23
CA GLU A 48 4.80 11.22 13.66
C GLU A 48 5.78 10.94 14.81
N GLY A 49 5.52 9.91 15.62
CA GLY A 49 6.28 9.59 16.82
C GLY A 49 7.67 8.98 16.61
N ASN A 50 8.18 8.91 15.38
CA ASN A 50 9.52 8.39 15.09
C ASN A 50 10.18 9.13 13.93
N THR A 51 11.44 9.53 14.10
CA THR A 51 12.19 10.29 13.08
C THR A 51 12.38 9.51 11.79
N CYS A 52 12.48 8.17 11.89
CA CYS A 52 12.61 7.29 10.73
C CYS A 52 11.33 7.25 9.86
N ASN A 53 10.17 7.67 10.39
CA ASN A 53 8.87 7.46 9.74
C ASN A 53 8.09 8.76 9.48
N MET A 54 8.35 9.82 10.24
CA MET A 54 7.57 11.08 10.20
C MET A 54 7.53 11.77 8.82
N HIS A 55 8.48 11.48 7.94
CA HIS A 55 8.62 12.09 6.62
C HIS A 55 7.99 11.24 5.49
N LEU A 56 7.54 10.02 5.78
CA LEU A 56 7.08 9.06 4.77
C LEU A 56 5.74 9.45 4.11
N ASP A 57 4.91 10.27 4.76
CA ASP A 57 3.67 10.80 4.16
C ASP A 57 3.99 11.68 2.93
N LYS A 58 4.99 12.56 3.06
CA LYS A 58 5.47 13.40 1.96
C LYS A 58 6.03 12.56 0.83
N LEU A 59 6.85 11.56 1.16
CA LEU A 59 7.41 10.63 0.17
C LEU A 59 6.30 9.84 -0.56
N ALA A 60 5.26 9.42 0.14
CA ALA A 60 4.11 8.73 -0.46
C ALA A 60 3.33 9.63 -1.44
N ALA A 61 3.24 10.94 -1.17
CA ALA A 61 2.66 11.90 -2.10
C ALA A 61 3.49 12.03 -3.39
N GLU A 62 4.82 12.11 -3.29
CA GLU A 62 5.73 12.15 -4.45
C GLU A 62 5.66 10.87 -5.28
N VAL A 63 5.63 9.70 -4.62
CA VAL A 63 5.45 8.41 -5.30
C VAL A 63 4.12 8.37 -6.05
N LYS A 64 3.03 8.85 -5.45
CA LYS A 64 1.73 8.94 -6.13
C LYS A 64 1.80 9.82 -7.36
N ALA A 65 2.48 10.97 -7.28
CA ALA A 65 2.67 11.84 -8.44
C ALA A 65 3.41 11.11 -9.58
N GLY A 66 4.46 10.36 -9.27
CA GLY A 66 5.20 9.54 -10.24
C GLY A 66 4.34 8.43 -10.87
N VAL A 67 3.54 7.72 -10.07
CA VAL A 67 2.61 6.68 -10.56
C VAL A 67 1.58 7.27 -11.54
N VAL A 68 1.01 8.42 -11.20
CA VAL A 68 0.03 9.12 -12.07
C VAL A 68 0.71 9.61 -13.35
N ALA A 69 1.90 10.18 -13.26
CA ALA A 69 2.67 10.62 -14.42
C ALA A 69 3.03 9.46 -15.38
N ALA A 70 3.20 8.24 -14.84
CA ALA A 70 3.41 7.03 -15.62
C ALA A 70 2.12 6.44 -16.23
N GLY A 71 0.98 7.13 -16.12
CA GLY A 71 -0.29 6.69 -16.71
C GLY A 71 -1.02 5.61 -15.93
N MET A 72 -0.75 5.49 -14.62
CA MET A 72 -1.36 4.52 -13.72
C MET A 72 -2.19 5.21 -12.62
N VAL A 73 -2.95 4.45 -11.83
CA VAL A 73 -3.74 4.98 -10.70
C VAL A 73 -3.03 4.70 -9.39
N GLY A 74 -2.69 5.74 -8.62
CA GLY A 74 -2.01 5.60 -7.33
C GLY A 74 -2.96 5.65 -6.13
N MET A 75 -3.03 4.54 -5.38
CA MET A 75 -3.90 4.36 -4.22
C MET A 75 -3.05 4.28 -2.93
N ARG A 76 -2.86 5.42 -2.27
CA ARG A 76 -2.08 5.51 -1.03
C ARG A 76 -2.85 4.91 0.14
N PHE A 77 -2.17 4.11 0.94
CA PHE A 77 -2.63 3.64 2.24
C PHE A 77 -1.44 3.57 3.21
N ASN A 78 -1.72 3.42 4.49
CA ASN A 78 -0.72 3.42 5.53
C ASN A 78 -0.89 2.21 6.45
N THR A 79 0.21 1.69 6.98
CA THR A 79 0.22 0.65 8.02
C THR A 79 0.96 1.12 9.28
N ILE A 80 0.85 0.36 10.35
CA ILE A 80 1.44 0.65 11.66
C ILE A 80 2.97 0.54 11.63
N GLY A 81 3.61 1.12 12.64
CA GLY A 81 5.00 0.90 12.96
C GLY A 81 5.27 1.25 14.42
N VAL A 82 6.42 0.82 14.93
CA VAL A 82 6.89 1.14 16.28
C VAL A 82 8.35 1.60 16.25
N SER A 83 8.76 2.38 17.24
CA SER A 83 10.14 2.85 17.37
C SER A 83 10.86 2.01 18.41
N ASP A 84 11.82 1.20 17.95
CA ASP A 84 12.70 0.45 18.86
C ASP A 84 13.46 1.43 19.75
N GLY A 85 13.99 2.53 19.20
CA GLY A 85 14.72 3.55 19.96
C GLY A 85 13.94 4.13 21.16
N ILE A 86 12.61 4.23 21.06
CA ILE A 86 11.76 4.68 22.17
C ILE A 86 11.42 3.52 23.13
N SER A 87 11.19 2.31 22.61
CA SER A 87 10.70 1.18 23.41
C SER A 87 11.80 0.35 24.08
N MET A 88 13.06 0.51 23.67
CA MET A 88 14.23 -0.17 24.26
C MET A 88 14.29 0.00 25.79
N GLY A 89 14.48 -1.12 26.49
CA GLY A 89 14.58 -1.15 27.95
C GLY A 89 13.24 -1.15 28.70
N THR A 90 12.11 -1.26 27.99
CA THR A 90 10.77 -1.30 28.58
C THR A 90 9.97 -2.52 28.12
N GLU A 91 8.82 -2.78 28.75
CA GLU A 91 7.87 -3.81 28.31
C GLU A 91 7.36 -3.59 26.87
N GLY A 92 7.43 -2.34 26.37
CA GLY A 92 7.07 -2.00 25.00
C GLY A 92 7.90 -2.74 23.94
N MET A 93 9.15 -3.14 24.26
CA MET A 93 10.01 -3.87 23.34
C MET A 93 9.42 -5.26 22.96
N SER A 94 8.55 -5.83 23.80
CA SER A 94 7.81 -7.06 23.50
C SER A 94 6.92 -6.93 22.25
N TYR A 95 6.60 -5.70 21.84
CA TYR A 95 5.77 -5.41 20.66
C TYR A 95 6.60 -5.04 19.42
N SER A 96 7.93 -4.97 19.50
CA SER A 96 8.78 -4.65 18.35
C SER A 96 8.74 -5.74 17.28
N LEU A 97 9.26 -6.94 17.57
CA LEU A 97 9.48 -7.95 16.53
C LEU A 97 8.20 -8.37 15.82
N GLN A 98 7.12 -8.61 16.57
CA GLN A 98 5.83 -9.01 16.00
C GLN A 98 5.19 -7.93 15.11
N SER A 99 5.59 -6.66 15.24
CA SER A 99 5.09 -5.59 14.35
C SER A 99 5.47 -5.85 12.89
N ARG A 100 6.56 -6.59 12.63
CA ARG A 100 6.94 -7.05 11.29
C ARG A 100 5.82 -7.85 10.64
N ASP A 101 5.30 -8.85 11.36
CA ASP A 101 4.29 -9.77 10.84
C ASP A 101 2.96 -9.04 10.66
N LEU A 102 2.62 -8.17 11.62
CA LEU A 102 1.42 -7.33 11.50
C LEU A 102 1.48 -6.36 10.30
N ILE A 103 2.66 -5.80 10.00
CA ILE A 103 2.88 -4.97 8.81
C ILE A 103 2.69 -5.80 7.55
N ALA A 104 3.25 -7.01 7.50
CA ALA A 104 3.12 -7.90 6.36
C ALA A 104 1.64 -8.24 6.10
N ASP A 105 0.93 -8.68 7.14
CA ASP A 105 -0.48 -9.05 7.08
C ASP A 105 -1.37 -7.85 6.68
N SER A 106 -1.03 -6.65 7.14
CA SER A 106 -1.77 -5.42 6.81
C SER A 106 -1.65 -5.06 5.32
N ILE A 107 -0.44 -5.15 4.76
CA ILE A 107 -0.20 -4.87 3.33
C ILE A 107 -0.86 -5.94 2.48
N GLU A 108 -0.67 -7.22 2.82
CA GLU A 108 -1.30 -8.35 2.13
C GLU A 108 -2.83 -8.20 2.10
N THR A 109 -3.43 -7.85 3.24
CA THR A 109 -4.89 -7.64 3.36
C THR A 109 -5.38 -6.57 2.40
N ILE A 110 -4.76 -5.40 2.37
CA ILE A 110 -5.21 -4.30 1.50
C ILE A 110 -5.00 -4.66 0.03
N MET A 111 -3.83 -5.18 -0.33
CA MET A 111 -3.51 -5.53 -1.72
C MET A 111 -4.48 -6.58 -2.27
N ALA A 112 -4.74 -7.65 -1.51
CA ALA A 112 -5.64 -8.72 -1.93
C ALA A 112 -7.11 -8.28 -1.95
N ALA A 113 -7.56 -7.49 -0.96
CA ALA A 113 -8.95 -7.04 -0.88
C ALA A 113 -9.30 -6.00 -1.95
N GLN A 114 -8.35 -5.11 -2.30
CA GLN A 114 -8.57 -4.01 -3.23
C GLN A 114 -8.18 -4.35 -4.68
N TRP A 115 -7.66 -5.55 -4.94
CA TRP A 115 -7.25 -6.01 -6.28
C TRP A 115 -6.20 -5.10 -6.94
N TYR A 116 -5.29 -4.53 -6.17
CA TYR A 116 -4.23 -3.70 -6.74
C TYR A 116 -3.24 -4.56 -7.55
N ASP A 117 -2.77 -4.00 -8.66
CA ASP A 117 -1.89 -4.69 -9.61
C ASP A 117 -0.42 -4.66 -9.20
N ALA A 118 -0.02 -3.68 -8.39
CA ALA A 118 1.35 -3.52 -7.91
C ALA A 118 1.40 -2.84 -6.55
N CYS A 119 2.45 -3.10 -5.78
CA CYS A 119 2.71 -2.49 -4.48
C CYS A 119 4.02 -1.69 -4.50
N ILE A 120 3.98 -0.43 -4.08
CA ILE A 120 5.17 0.36 -3.73
C ILE A 120 5.12 0.59 -2.22
N ALA A 121 5.98 -0.08 -1.49
CA ALA A 121 6.06 0.08 -0.04
C ALA A 121 7.14 1.10 0.36
N LEU A 122 6.84 1.92 1.37
CA LEU A 122 7.72 2.96 1.91
C LEU A 122 7.96 2.68 3.40
N PRO A 123 8.87 1.74 3.74
CA PRO A 123 9.32 1.50 5.10
C PRO A 123 10.34 2.57 5.55
N GLY A 124 10.52 2.71 6.87
CA GLY A 124 11.45 3.67 7.47
C GLY A 124 12.66 2.97 8.11
N CYS A 125 12.45 2.30 9.25
CA CYS A 125 13.51 1.55 9.94
C CYS A 125 13.06 0.19 10.49
N ASP A 126 14.04 -0.71 10.54
CA ASP A 126 13.99 -1.96 11.30
C ASP A 126 12.87 -2.91 10.87
N LYS A 127 11.85 -3.17 11.70
CA LYS A 127 10.87 -4.23 11.49
C LYS A 127 9.93 -3.99 10.30
N ASN A 128 9.78 -2.74 9.87
CA ASN A 128 8.91 -2.41 8.74
C ASN A 128 9.48 -2.85 7.38
N MET A 129 10.79 -2.78 7.16
CA MET A 129 11.42 -3.19 5.90
C MET A 129 11.18 -4.68 5.56
N PRO A 130 11.49 -5.64 6.45
CA PRO A 130 11.19 -7.04 6.19
C PRO A 130 9.68 -7.32 6.17
N GLY A 131 8.87 -6.61 6.94
CA GLY A 131 7.40 -6.74 6.88
C GLY A 131 6.85 -6.44 5.47
N CYS A 132 7.32 -5.35 4.84
CA CYS A 132 6.96 -5.02 3.47
C CYS A 132 7.41 -6.10 2.46
N LEU A 133 8.63 -6.62 2.60
CA LEU A 133 9.16 -7.65 1.68
C LEU A 133 8.42 -8.99 1.84
N ILE A 134 8.04 -9.36 3.07
CA ILE A 134 7.22 -10.56 3.31
C ILE A 134 5.88 -10.44 2.60
N ALA A 135 5.19 -9.30 2.73
CA ALA A 135 3.93 -9.07 2.02
C ALA A 135 4.09 -9.20 0.49
N MET A 136 5.15 -8.61 -0.07
CA MET A 136 5.45 -8.72 -1.50
C MET A 136 5.72 -10.15 -1.95
N GLY A 137 6.34 -10.98 -1.10
CA GLY A 137 6.58 -12.40 -1.42
C GLY A 137 5.34 -13.29 -1.30
N ARG A 138 4.30 -12.84 -0.59
CA ARG A 138 3.03 -13.58 -0.42
C ARG A 138 2.01 -13.29 -1.53
N LEU A 139 2.06 -12.10 -2.12
CA LEU A 139 1.17 -11.61 -3.20
C LEU A 139 1.59 -12.12 -4.58
#